data_AF-A0A5K0X020-F1
#
_entry.id   AF-A0A5K0X020-F1
#
_cell.length_a   1.000
_cell.length_b   1.000
_cell.length_c   1.000
_cell.angle_alpha   90.00
_cell.angle_beta   90.00
_cell.angle_gamma   90.00
#
_symmetry.space_group_name_H-M   'P 1'
#
loop_
_entity.id
_entity.type
_entity.pdbx_description
1 polymer ?
#
loop_
_entity_poly.entity_id
_entity_poly.type
_entity_poly.pdbx_seq_one_letter_code
_entity_poly.pdbx_strand_id
1 'polypeptide(L)' 'AEVIYLGQLRHPHVVKLIGYCCEEEQRLLVYEFMARGSLENHLFK' A
#
# COMPACT_ATOMS: atom_id res chain seq x y z
N ALA A 1 1.10 4.18 -11.80
CA ALA A 1 1.22 2.71 -11.94
C ALA A 1 0.66 2.00 -10.71
N GLU A 2 1.17 2.30 -9.50
CA GLU A 2 0.77 1.64 -8.25
C GLU A 2 -0.74 1.62 -7.97
N VAL A 3 -1.42 2.77 -8.09
CA VAL A 3 -2.89 2.87 -7.91
C VAL A 3 -3.67 1.94 -8.86
N ILE A 4 -3.21 1.78 -10.10
CA ILE A 4 -3.88 0.94 -11.10
C ILE A 4 -3.74 -0.54 -10.72
N TYR A 5 -2.52 -0.97 -10.39
CA TYR A 5 -2.26 -2.38 -10.06
C TYR A 5 -2.89 -2.78 -8.72
N LEU A 6 -2.70 -1.98 -7.67
CA LEU A 6 -3.25 -2.28 -6.35
C LEU A 6 -4.77 -2.05 -6.27
N GLY A 7 -5.33 -1.22 -7.16
CA GLY A 7 -6.78 -1.06 -7.28
C GLY A 7 -7.47 -2.26 -7.91
N GLN A 8 -6.79 -2.97 -8.82
CA GLN A 8 -7.33 -4.14 -9.51
C GLN A 8 -7.04 -5.45 -8.78
N LEU A 9 -5.94 -5.53 -8.04
CA LEU A 9 -5.52 -6.76 -7.37
C LEU A 9 -6.11 -6.86 -5.95
N ARG A 10 -6.82 -7.95 -5.67
CA ARG A 10 -7.30 -8.29 -4.32
C ARG A 10 -6.83 -9.69 -3.97
N HIS A 11 -5.86 -9.80 -3.06
CA HIS A 11 -5.29 -11.07 -2.65
C HIS A 11 -4.88 -11.03 -1.16
N PRO A 12 -5.04 -12.11 -0.37
CA PRO A 12 -4.72 -12.13 1.06
C PRO A 12 -3.26 -11.83 1.45
N HIS A 13 -2.33 -11.95 0.49
CA HIS A 13 -0.90 -11.72 0.70
C HIS A 13 -0.35 -10.47 0.00
N VAL A 14 -1.24 -9.62 -0.51
CA VAL A 14 -0.85 -8.34 -1.10
C VAL A 14 -1.57 -7.23 -0.35
N VAL A 15 -0.81 -6.19 0.00
CA VAL A 15 -1.36 -5.04 0.71
C VAL A 15 -2.52 -4.42 -0.05
N LYS A 16 -3.62 -4.19 0.64
CA LYS A 16 -4.81 -3.58 0.07
C LYS A 16 -4.68 -2.05 0.03
N LEU A 17 -4.82 -1.48 -1.16
CA LEU A 17 -5.09 -0.05 -1.32
C LEU A 17 -6.55 0.22 -0.95
N ILE A 18 -6.77 1.06 0.06
CA ILE A 18 -8.10 1.48 0.52
C ILE A 18 -8.56 2.70 -0.30
N GLY A 19 -7.67 3.62 -0.60
CA GLY A 19 -7.96 4.83 -1.37
C GLY A 19 -6.70 5.62 -1.71
N TYR A 20 -6.88 6.70 -2.46
CA TYR A 20 -5.80 7.62 -2.81
C TYR A 20 -6.35 9.03 -2.97
N CYS A 21 -5.49 10.03 -2.81
CA CYS A 21 -5.73 11.40 -3.23
C CYS A 21 -4.72 11.75 -4.33
N CYS A 22 -5.21 12.33 -5.41
CA CYS A 22 -4.39 12.79 -6.54
C CYS A 22 -4.91 14.14 -7.01
N GLU A 23 -4.81 15.14 -6.13
CA GLU A 23 -5.21 16.51 -6.42
C GLU A 23 -3.96 17.37 -6.62
N GLU A 24 -3.85 18.00 -7.80
CA GLU A 24 -2.73 18.86 -8.17
C GLU A 24 -1.35 18.18 -7.92
N GLU A 25 -0.55 18.73 -7.02
CA GLU A 25 0.75 18.21 -6.60
C GLU A 25 0.66 17.29 -5.37
N GLN A 26 -0.51 17.19 -4.74
CA GLN A 26 -0.74 16.35 -3.57
C GLN A 26 -1.09 14.92 -3.98
N ARG A 27 -0.19 13.99 -3.64
CA ARG A 27 -0.34 12.56 -3.92
C ARG A 27 -0.26 11.77 -2.64
N LEU A 28 -1.38 11.18 -2.23
CA LEU A 28 -1.50 10.39 -1.01
C LEU A 28 -2.03 9.00 -1.35
N LEU A 29 -1.51 7.98 -0.67
CA LEU A 29 -1.98 6.60 -0.78
C LEU A 29 -2.42 6.13 0.60
N VAL A 30 -3.60 5.54 0.68
CA VAL A 30 -4.18 5.02 1.91
C VAL A 30 -4.20 3.50 1.82
N TYR A 31 -3.34 2.85 2.61
CA TYR A 31 -3.22 1.40 2.69
C TYR A 31 -3.88 0.85 3.95
N GLU A 32 -4.14 -0.46 3.96
CA GLU A 32 -4.31 -1.15 5.24
C GLU A 32 -3.05 -1.05 6.10
N PHE A 33 -3.24 -0.93 7.41
CA PHE A 33 -2.13 -0.77 8.32
C PHE A 33 -1.45 -2.11 8.62
N MET A 34 -0.16 -2.21 8.31
CA MET A 34 0.66 -3.38 8.63
C MET A 34 1.40 -3.17 9.95
N ALA A 35 0.75 -3.53 11.07
CA ALA A 35 1.24 -3.25 12.42
C ALA A 35 2.64 -3.83 12.74
N ARG A 36 3.06 -4.89 12.03
CA ARG A 36 4.38 -5.51 12.24
C ARG A 36 5.49 -4.84 11.42
N GLY A 37 5.19 -3.87 10.55
CA GLY A 37 6.19 -3.23 9.69
C GLY A 37 6.69 -4.11 8.54
N SER A 38 7.80 -3.71 7.92
CA SER A 38 8.36 -4.36 6.72
C SER A 38 8.99 -5.72 7.01
N LEU A 39 9.01 -6.62 6.01
CA LEU A 39 9.67 -7.92 6.13
C LEU A 39 11.18 -7.78 6.40
N GLU A 40 11.84 -6.79 5.81
CA GLU A 40 13.24 -6.47 6.08
C GLU A 40 13.51 -6.27 7.58
N ASN A 41 12.59 -5.59 8.28
CA ASN A 41 12.69 -5.39 9.73
C ASN A 41 12.57 -6.70 10.53
N HIS A 42 11.94 -7.73 9.99
CA HIS A 42 11.84 -9.03 10.67
C HIS A 42 13.00 -9.95 10.35
N LEU A 43 13.69 -9.74 9.22
CA LEU A 43 14.74 -10.63 8.75
C LEU A 43 16.15 -10.11 9.05
N PHE A 44 16.34 -8.79 9.05
CA PHE A 44 17.68 -8.17 9.05
C PHE A 44 17.86 -7.07 10.10
N LYS A 45 16.94 -6.90 11.05
CA LYS A 45 17.13 -6.08 12.26
C LYS A 45 17.47 -6.92 13.47
#